data_AF-A0A2H0QLK4-F1
#
_entry.id   AF-A0A2H0QLK4-F1
#
_cell.length_a   1.000
_cell.length_b   1.000
_cell.length_c   1.000
_cell.angle_alpha   90.00
_cell.angle_beta   90.00
_cell.angle_gamma   90.00
#
_symmetry.space_group_name_H-M   'P 1'
#
loop_
_entity.id
_entity.type
_entity.pdbx_description
1 polymer ?
#
loop_
_entity_poly.entity_id
_entity_poly.type
_entity_poly.pdbx_seq_one_letter_code
_entity_poly.pdbx_strand_id
1 'polypeptide(L)'
;MNIINTIPFPVCDRSSESLHSQGTNLHIWDYGNSIDRQNEIIIGMSPTNYHCYLIANETEYHPRFSFNKAKLSRPRRRAIRAGVFIRLKGLTQDQVLSFESYLRSLSDKRSRSCHLGVLEALANGAGISIRDNNQMNLNPHQFLTLILKYGFAKDGTNIELEINTIKSLTLNEILNEVQYFQGKFKWAYLISDLYYLILTKLNPNKKISRLS
;
A
#
# COMPACT_ATOMS: atom_id res chain seq x y z
N MET A 1 -15.58 24.11 22.58
CA MET A 1 -16.16 23.80 21.26
C MET A 1 -15.03 23.88 20.25
N ASN A 2 -14.53 22.74 19.78
CA ASN A 2 -13.43 22.71 18.81
C ASN A 2 -14.02 22.89 17.40
N ILE A 3 -13.67 24.01 16.80
CA ILE A 3 -13.92 24.32 15.40
C ILE A 3 -13.03 23.37 14.59
N ILE A 4 -13.63 22.30 14.06
CA ILE A 4 -12.99 21.46 13.04
C ILE A 4 -13.04 22.31 11.77
N ASN A 5 -11.92 22.97 11.46
CA ASN A 5 -11.70 23.55 10.15
C ASN A 5 -11.77 22.42 9.11
N THR A 6 -12.94 22.29 8.49
CA THR A 6 -13.11 21.61 7.21
C THR A 6 -12.29 22.38 6.19
N ILE A 7 -11.05 21.95 5.97
CA ILE A 7 -10.26 22.41 4.83
C ILE A 7 -11.00 21.91 3.58
N PRO A 8 -11.47 22.80 2.70
CA PRO A 8 -12.00 22.39 1.41
C PRO A 8 -10.81 21.84 0.63
N PHE A 9 -10.76 20.51 0.44
CA PHE A 9 -9.74 19.92 -0.41
C PHE A 9 -10.05 20.31 -1.85
N PRO A 10 -9.12 20.99 -2.56
CA PRO A 10 -9.22 21.05 -4.01
C PRO A 10 -9.00 19.61 -4.50
N VAL A 11 -10.07 19.00 -5.01
CA VAL A 11 -9.98 17.82 -5.89
C VAL A 11 -9.18 18.31 -7.10
N CYS A 12 -7.92 17.92 -7.15
CA CYS A 12 -7.03 18.34 -8.22
C CYS A 12 -7.42 17.53 -9.46
N ASP A 13 -7.99 18.24 -10.42
CA ASP A 13 -8.33 17.79 -11.76
C ASP A 13 -7.03 17.36 -12.49
N ARG A 14 -6.74 16.05 -12.52
CA ARG A 14 -5.66 15.47 -13.35
C ARG A 14 -6.24 14.38 -14.23
N SER A 15 -6.37 14.73 -15.50
CA SER A 15 -6.98 13.99 -16.61
C SER A 15 -6.28 12.68 -17.04
N SER A 16 -5.46 12.07 -16.18
CA SER A 16 -4.85 10.75 -16.41
C SER A 16 -5.11 9.73 -15.28
N GLU A 17 -5.72 10.15 -14.17
CA GLU A 17 -6.09 9.24 -13.07
C GLU A 17 -7.53 8.77 -13.29
N SER A 18 -7.69 7.56 -13.82
CA SER A 18 -9.01 7.01 -14.04
C SER A 18 -9.49 6.27 -12.78
N LEU A 19 -10.46 6.87 -12.10
CA LEU A 19 -11.18 6.24 -10.98
C LEU A 19 -12.30 5.37 -11.54
N HIS A 20 -12.22 4.06 -11.34
CA HIS A 20 -13.26 3.12 -11.78
C HIS A 20 -13.85 2.30 -10.63
N SER A 21 -15.17 2.11 -10.67
CA SER A 21 -15.90 1.16 -9.84
C SER A 21 -16.18 -0.09 -10.66
N GLN A 22 -15.44 -1.18 -10.44
CA GLN A 22 -15.65 -2.47 -11.13
C GLN A 22 -15.73 -3.67 -10.15
N GLY A 23 -15.85 -3.40 -8.85
CA GLY A 23 -15.97 -4.44 -7.84
C GLY A 23 -17.34 -5.10 -7.82
N THR A 24 -17.37 -6.41 -7.56
CA THR A 24 -18.61 -7.08 -7.15
C THR A 24 -18.95 -6.72 -5.70
N ASN A 25 -20.24 -6.72 -5.35
CA ASN A 25 -20.76 -6.51 -3.99
C ASN A 25 -20.20 -7.49 -2.92
N LEU A 26 -19.40 -8.50 -3.33
CA LEU A 26 -18.80 -9.51 -2.46
C LEU A 26 -17.35 -9.20 -2.06
N HIS A 27 -16.90 -7.96 -2.23
CA HIS A 27 -15.55 -7.52 -1.90
C HIS A 27 -14.41 -8.18 -2.69
N ILE A 28 -14.71 -8.60 -3.92
CA ILE A 28 -13.78 -9.29 -4.81
C ILE A 28 -13.67 -8.46 -6.10
N TRP A 29 -12.46 -8.01 -6.39
CA TRP A 29 -12.04 -7.60 -7.73
C TRP A 29 -11.79 -8.86 -8.53
N ASP A 30 -12.68 -9.18 -9.47
CA ASP A 30 -12.37 -10.18 -10.49
C ASP A 30 -11.36 -9.52 -11.44
N TYR A 31 -10.18 -10.11 -11.54
CA TYR A 31 -9.02 -9.51 -12.20
C TYR A 31 -9.19 -9.37 -13.72
N GLY A 32 -10.20 -10.04 -14.29
CA GLY A 32 -10.39 -10.15 -15.73
C GLY A 32 -9.10 -10.45 -16.48
N ASN A 33 -9.08 -10.19 -17.78
CA ASN A 33 -7.85 -10.17 -18.58
C ASN A 33 -7.17 -8.77 -18.54
N SER A 34 -7.58 -7.88 -17.64
CA SER A 34 -7.26 -6.44 -17.72
C SER A 34 -5.99 -6.04 -16.99
N ILE A 35 -5.42 -6.90 -16.14
CA ILE A 35 -4.22 -6.59 -15.38
C ILE A 35 -3.00 -7.23 -16.01
N ASP A 36 -2.08 -6.36 -16.41
CA ASP A 36 -0.80 -6.75 -16.98
C ASP A 36 0.19 -7.08 -15.85
N ARG A 37 0.23 -8.35 -15.46
CA ARG A 37 1.13 -8.84 -14.41
C ARG A 37 2.60 -8.71 -14.75
N GLN A 38 2.94 -8.52 -16.02
CA GLN A 38 4.31 -8.38 -16.47
C GLN A 38 4.75 -6.93 -16.38
N ASN A 39 3.84 -5.96 -16.47
CA ASN A 39 4.20 -4.54 -16.57
C ASN A 39 3.59 -3.68 -15.45
N GLU A 40 3.02 -4.31 -14.42
CA GLU A 40 2.36 -3.62 -13.30
C GLU A 40 2.75 -4.16 -11.93
N ILE A 41 2.83 -3.24 -10.95
CA ILE A 41 2.83 -3.55 -9.52
C ILE A 41 1.49 -3.10 -8.95
N ILE A 42 0.93 -3.89 -8.04
CA ILE A 42 -0.37 -3.60 -7.44
C ILE A 42 -0.21 -3.39 -5.94
N ILE A 43 -0.85 -2.34 -5.44
CA ILE A 43 -1.10 -2.14 -4.01
C ILE A 43 -2.57 -2.46 -3.75
N GLY A 44 -2.82 -3.44 -2.88
CA GLY A 44 -4.16 -3.76 -2.40
C GLY A 44 -4.36 -3.32 -0.96
N MET A 45 -5.55 -2.81 -0.65
CA MET A 45 -6.00 -2.61 0.73
C MET A 45 -7.19 -3.53 0.99
N SER A 46 -7.14 -4.36 2.05
CA SER A 46 -8.21 -5.33 2.32
C SER A 46 -9.56 -4.63 2.57
N PRO A 47 -10.69 -5.23 2.15
CA PRO A 47 -12.02 -4.68 2.39
C PRO A 47 -12.46 -4.71 3.86
N THR A 48 -11.85 -5.57 4.68
CA THR A 48 -12.31 -5.84 6.06
C THR A 48 -11.66 -4.94 7.09
N ASN A 49 -10.41 -4.55 6.87
CA ASN A 49 -9.63 -3.78 7.83
C ASN A 49 -8.59 -2.86 7.18
N TYR A 50 -8.64 -2.70 5.85
CA TYR A 50 -7.70 -1.88 5.09
C TYR A 50 -6.23 -2.27 5.29
N HIS A 51 -5.97 -3.56 5.57
CA HIS A 51 -4.61 -4.10 5.57
C HIS A 51 -3.99 -3.93 4.17
N CYS A 52 -2.88 -3.20 4.10
CA CYS A 52 -2.14 -2.97 2.86
C CYS A 52 -1.23 -4.14 2.51
N TYR A 53 -1.20 -4.51 1.23
CA TYR A 53 -0.34 -5.55 0.69
C TYR A 53 0.10 -5.20 -0.73
N LEU A 54 1.13 -5.87 -1.22
CA LEU A 54 1.67 -5.71 -2.56
C LEU A 54 1.49 -6.97 -3.39
N ILE A 55 1.32 -6.79 -4.69
CA ILE A 55 1.37 -7.88 -5.67
C ILE A 55 2.31 -7.49 -6.79
N ALA A 56 3.24 -8.38 -7.09
CA ALA A 56 4.13 -8.30 -8.23
C ALA A 56 4.23 -9.67 -8.87
N ASN A 57 3.87 -9.77 -10.15
CA ASN A 57 3.81 -11.02 -10.90
C ASN A 57 3.05 -12.15 -10.14
N GLU A 58 3.75 -13.20 -9.69
CA GLU A 58 3.15 -14.36 -9.01
C GLU A 58 3.32 -14.33 -7.48
N THR A 59 3.66 -13.16 -6.91
CA THR A 59 3.85 -12.99 -5.47
C THR A 59 2.91 -11.94 -4.89
N GLU A 60 2.19 -12.33 -3.85
CA GLU A 60 1.42 -11.45 -2.96
C GLU A 60 2.16 -11.34 -1.63
N TYR A 61 2.63 -10.12 -1.33
CA TYR A 61 3.41 -9.78 -0.14
C TYR A 61 2.56 -9.01 0.86
N HIS A 62 2.42 -9.57 2.05
CA HIS A 62 1.72 -8.98 3.18
C HIS A 62 2.71 -8.52 4.26
N PRO A 63 3.10 -7.25 4.28
CA PRO A 63 3.80 -6.67 5.41
C PRO A 63 2.87 -6.68 6.62
N ARG A 64 3.34 -7.18 7.77
CA ARG A 64 2.52 -7.27 8.98
C ARG A 64 3.04 -6.34 10.05
N PHE A 65 2.24 -6.14 11.09
CA PHE A 65 2.74 -5.53 12.31
C PHE A 65 4.00 -6.23 12.83
N SER A 66 4.82 -5.51 13.56
CA SER A 66 6.17 -5.92 13.96
C SER A 66 6.21 -7.23 14.76
N PHE A 67 5.12 -7.59 15.44
CA PHE A 67 4.96 -8.85 16.16
C PHE A 67 4.85 -10.07 15.24
N ASN A 68 4.49 -9.90 13.97
CA ASN A 68 4.45 -10.95 12.95
C ASN A 68 5.50 -10.72 11.85
N LYS A 69 6.07 -11.82 11.32
CA LYS A 69 6.84 -11.76 10.07
C LYS A 69 5.91 -11.44 8.91
N ALA A 70 6.48 -10.91 7.83
CA ALA A 70 5.76 -10.77 6.58
C ALA A 70 5.24 -12.13 6.11
N LYS A 71 4.15 -12.12 5.34
CA LYS A 71 3.61 -13.33 4.72
C LYS A 71 3.72 -13.20 3.22
N LEU A 72 4.18 -14.26 2.57
CA LEU A 72 4.08 -14.44 1.14
C LEU A 72 2.97 -15.42 0.81
N SER A 73 2.24 -15.12 -0.25
CA SER A 73 1.29 -16.04 -0.88
C SER A 73 1.36 -15.90 -2.39
N ARG A 74 0.74 -16.83 -3.10
CA ARG A 74 0.44 -16.64 -4.53
C ARG A 74 -0.84 -15.81 -4.65
N PRO A 75 -0.88 -14.79 -5.51
CA PRO A 75 -2.11 -14.06 -5.76
C PRO A 75 -3.14 -15.00 -6.37
N ARG A 76 -4.38 -14.89 -5.92
CA ARG A 76 -5.49 -15.66 -6.48
C ARG A 76 -5.70 -15.23 -7.93
N ARG A 77 -5.38 -16.13 -8.87
CA ARG A 77 -5.28 -15.83 -10.31
C ARG A 77 -6.49 -15.14 -10.93
N ARG A 78 -7.69 -15.42 -10.43
CA ARG A 78 -8.93 -14.88 -10.97
C ARG A 78 -9.49 -13.70 -10.18
N ALA A 79 -9.15 -13.57 -8.89
CA ALA A 79 -9.91 -12.75 -7.96
C ALA A 79 -9.02 -12.17 -6.86
N ILE A 80 -8.87 -10.84 -6.81
CA ILE A 80 -8.15 -10.15 -5.74
C ILE A 80 -9.13 -9.52 -4.77
N ARG A 81 -8.87 -9.72 -3.47
CA ARG A 81 -9.75 -9.26 -2.40
C ARG A 81 -9.26 -7.93 -1.83
N ALA A 82 -9.55 -6.85 -2.55
CA ALA A 82 -9.19 -5.49 -2.17
C ALA A 82 -10.42 -4.58 -2.07
N GLY A 83 -10.50 -3.77 -1.01
CA GLY A 83 -11.34 -2.57 -0.85
C GLY A 83 -10.94 -1.43 -1.77
N VAL A 84 -9.64 -1.17 -1.79
CA VAL A 84 -8.98 -0.17 -2.64
C VAL A 84 -7.84 -0.87 -3.36
N PHE A 85 -7.74 -0.57 -4.65
CA PHE A 85 -6.85 -1.25 -5.56
C PHE A 85 -6.10 -0.20 -6.38
N ILE A 86 -4.77 -0.14 -6.24
CA ILE A 86 -3.93 0.87 -6.86
C ILE A 86 -2.94 0.14 -7.77
N ARG A 87 -2.99 0.44 -9.07
CA ARG A 87 -2.11 -0.16 -10.07
C ARG A 87 -1.04 0.85 -10.44
N LEU A 88 0.21 0.41 -10.39
CA LEU A 88 1.39 1.14 -10.83
C LEU A 88 1.78 0.56 -12.19
N LYS A 89 1.54 1.32 -13.26
CA LYS A 89 1.63 0.87 -14.65
C LYS A 89 2.89 1.41 -15.34
N GLY A 90 3.18 0.89 -16.52
CA GLY A 90 4.31 1.32 -17.34
C GLY A 90 5.68 0.81 -16.86
N LEU A 91 5.71 -0.23 -16.04
CA LEU A 91 6.94 -0.89 -15.63
C LEU A 91 7.37 -1.90 -16.69
N THR A 92 8.68 -2.18 -16.80
CA THR A 92 9.16 -3.27 -17.66
C THR A 92 9.02 -4.62 -16.95
N GLN A 93 8.95 -5.71 -17.72
CA GLN A 93 8.92 -7.06 -17.16
C GLN A 93 10.09 -7.34 -16.22
N ASP A 94 11.31 -6.91 -16.61
CA ASP A 94 12.49 -7.07 -15.77
C ASP A 94 12.38 -6.32 -14.44
N GLN A 95 11.77 -5.13 -14.44
CA GLN A 95 11.54 -4.37 -13.21
C GLN A 95 10.55 -5.11 -12.29
N VAL A 96 9.47 -5.65 -12.84
CA VAL A 96 8.47 -6.40 -12.05
C VAL A 96 9.07 -7.70 -11.50
N LEU A 97 9.86 -8.43 -12.29
CA LEU A 97 10.53 -9.68 -11.86
C LEU A 97 11.64 -9.43 -10.82
N SER A 98 12.40 -8.34 -10.98
CA SER A 98 13.38 -7.91 -9.99
C SER A 98 12.70 -7.56 -8.66
N PHE A 99 11.60 -6.81 -8.73
CA PHE A 99 10.82 -6.46 -7.56
C PHE A 99 10.18 -7.68 -6.90
N GLU A 100 9.65 -8.63 -7.67
CA GLU A 100 9.14 -9.90 -7.15
C GLU A 100 10.23 -10.66 -6.36
N SER A 101 11.42 -10.75 -6.93
CA SER A 101 12.58 -11.41 -6.29
C SER A 101 12.94 -10.72 -4.98
N TYR A 102 12.90 -9.38 -4.96
CA TYR A 102 13.08 -8.60 -3.75
C TYR A 102 12.00 -8.91 -2.70
N LEU A 103 10.70 -8.93 -3.06
CA LEU A 103 9.62 -9.27 -2.15
C LEU A 103 9.79 -10.67 -1.53
N ARG A 104 10.26 -11.64 -2.32
CA ARG A 104 10.54 -13.01 -1.83
C ARG A 104 11.61 -13.02 -0.74
N SER A 105 12.62 -12.16 -0.85
CA SER A 105 13.68 -12.00 0.15
C SER A 105 13.18 -11.41 1.48
N LEU A 106 11.99 -10.79 1.50
CA LEU A 106 11.38 -10.18 2.68
C LEU A 106 10.51 -11.14 3.52
N SER A 107 10.36 -12.41 3.12
CA SER A 107 9.48 -13.40 3.79
C SER A 107 9.64 -13.50 5.31
N ASP A 108 10.87 -13.34 5.81
CA ASP A 108 11.17 -13.42 7.25
C ASP A 108 11.36 -12.06 7.92
N LYS A 109 11.14 -10.96 7.18
CA LYS A 109 11.31 -9.60 7.67
C LYS A 109 10.05 -9.11 8.36
N ARG A 110 10.23 -8.06 9.17
CA ARG A 110 9.18 -7.43 9.97
C ARG A 110 9.15 -5.97 9.61
N SER A 111 7.95 -5.41 9.47
CA SER A 111 7.76 -3.98 9.28
C SER A 111 7.06 -3.39 10.50
N ARG A 112 7.16 -2.07 10.67
CA ARG A 112 6.47 -1.35 11.74
C ARG A 112 4.94 -1.47 11.62
N SER A 113 4.44 -1.46 10.39
CA SER A 113 3.03 -1.64 10.05
C SER A 113 2.91 -2.12 8.60
N CYS A 114 1.68 -2.43 8.16
CA CYS A 114 1.45 -2.91 6.80
C CYS A 114 1.69 -1.83 5.72
N HIS A 115 1.11 -0.64 5.86
CA HIS A 115 1.27 0.44 4.88
C HIS A 115 2.71 0.96 4.80
N LEU A 116 3.43 1.02 5.93
CA LEU A 116 4.85 1.38 5.93
C LEU A 116 5.70 0.30 5.26
N GLY A 117 5.43 -0.98 5.54
CA GLY A 117 6.13 -2.07 4.86
C GLY A 117 5.88 -2.12 3.35
N VAL A 118 4.72 -1.63 2.88
CA VAL A 118 4.46 -1.43 1.44
C VAL A 118 5.35 -0.32 0.88
N LEU A 119 5.38 0.85 1.52
CA LEU A 119 6.21 1.98 1.07
C LEU A 119 7.70 1.63 1.07
N GLU A 120 8.18 1.02 2.16
CA GLU A 120 9.57 0.58 2.27
C GLU A 120 9.91 -0.44 1.19
N ALA A 121 9.01 -1.39 0.89
CA ALA A 121 9.25 -2.36 -0.16
C ALA A 121 9.33 -1.68 -1.54
N LEU A 122 8.38 -0.80 -1.89
CA LEU A 122 8.38 -0.06 -3.15
C LEU A 122 9.63 0.79 -3.33
N ALA A 123 10.02 1.54 -2.31
CA ALA A 123 11.18 2.43 -2.37
C ALA A 123 12.48 1.64 -2.58
N ASN A 124 12.69 0.58 -1.80
CA ASN A 124 13.94 -0.16 -1.80
C ASN A 124 14.03 -1.23 -2.89
N GLY A 125 12.89 -1.81 -3.26
CA GLY A 125 12.83 -2.91 -4.23
C GLY A 125 12.56 -2.46 -5.66
N ALA A 126 11.85 -1.36 -5.85
CA ALA A 126 11.46 -0.87 -7.17
C ALA A 126 11.93 0.57 -7.46
N GLY A 127 12.52 1.27 -6.48
CA GLY A 127 12.87 2.68 -6.61
C GLY A 127 11.65 3.60 -6.67
N ILE A 128 10.50 3.14 -6.18
CA ILE A 128 9.22 3.84 -6.28
C ILE A 128 8.87 4.51 -4.95
N SER A 129 8.63 5.81 -4.94
CA SER A 129 8.26 6.58 -3.76
C SER A 129 7.07 7.50 -4.02
N ILE A 130 6.38 7.93 -2.95
CA ILE A 130 5.36 8.97 -3.07
C ILE A 130 6.07 10.27 -3.45
N ARG A 131 5.57 10.96 -4.47
CA ARG A 131 6.19 12.19 -4.97
C ARG A 131 6.26 13.27 -3.89
N ASP A 132 7.37 14.03 -3.89
CA ASP A 132 7.58 15.19 -3.02
C ASP A 132 7.44 14.88 -1.51
N ASN A 133 7.55 13.61 -1.10
CA ASN A 133 7.37 13.22 0.29
C ASN A 133 8.38 12.15 0.76
N ASN A 134 9.25 12.56 1.69
CA ASN A 134 10.21 11.67 2.37
C ASN A 134 9.69 11.14 3.72
N GLN A 135 8.41 11.38 4.07
CA GLN A 135 7.88 10.94 5.36
C GLN A 135 7.59 9.43 5.35
N MET A 136 8.42 8.67 6.06
CA MET A 136 8.19 7.23 6.32
C MET A 136 7.30 6.95 7.55
N ASN A 137 6.75 7.98 8.20
CA ASN A 137 5.91 7.83 9.40
C ASN A 137 4.49 8.33 9.12
N LEU A 138 3.83 7.67 8.18
CA LEU A 138 2.44 7.95 7.82
C LEU A 138 1.52 7.02 8.61
N ASN A 139 0.30 7.46 8.87
CA ASN A 139 -0.78 6.55 9.22
C ASN A 139 -1.53 6.09 7.94
N PRO A 140 -2.41 5.08 8.01
CA PRO A 140 -3.10 4.56 6.82
C PRO A 140 -3.92 5.62 6.05
N HIS A 141 -4.57 6.56 6.76
CA HIS A 141 -5.32 7.64 6.13
C HIS A 141 -4.37 8.56 5.35
N GLN A 142 -3.31 9.04 6.00
CA GLN A 142 -2.28 9.87 5.36
C GLN A 142 -1.63 9.16 4.18
N PHE A 143 -1.33 7.87 4.30
CA PHE A 143 -0.81 7.04 3.21
C PHE A 143 -1.69 7.13 1.97
N LEU A 144 -2.99 6.88 2.11
CA LEU A 144 -3.92 6.94 0.98
C LEU A 144 -4.09 8.38 0.47
N THR A 145 -4.28 9.36 1.35
CA THR A 145 -4.37 10.79 0.97
C THR A 145 -3.17 11.26 0.16
N LEU A 146 -1.97 10.85 0.55
CA LEU A 146 -0.74 11.28 -0.11
C LEU A 146 -0.57 10.64 -1.49
N ILE A 147 -0.92 9.35 -1.63
CA ILE A 147 -0.95 8.71 -2.96
C ILE A 147 -1.92 9.45 -3.88
N LEU A 148 -3.11 9.79 -3.39
CA LEU A 148 -4.13 10.49 -4.18
C LEU A 148 -3.72 11.91 -4.56
N LYS A 149 -2.97 12.59 -3.70
CA LYS A 149 -2.58 13.98 -3.92
C LYS A 149 -1.32 14.12 -4.80
N TYR A 150 -0.38 13.19 -4.64
CA TYR A 150 0.98 13.33 -5.18
C TYR A 150 1.35 12.22 -6.17
N GLY A 151 0.64 11.09 -6.17
CA GLY A 151 0.98 9.92 -6.96
C GLY A 151 2.28 9.27 -6.51
N PHE A 152 2.83 8.43 -7.39
CA PHE A 152 4.14 7.80 -7.23
C PHE A 152 5.12 8.30 -8.29
N ALA A 153 6.39 8.29 -7.94
CA ALA A 153 7.48 8.58 -8.86
C ALA A 153 8.59 7.52 -8.74
N LYS A 154 9.31 7.33 -9.85
CA LYS A 154 10.53 6.53 -9.95
C LYS A 154 11.58 7.35 -10.70
N ASP A 155 12.76 7.51 -10.12
CA ASP A 155 13.86 8.28 -10.72
C ASP A 155 13.43 9.70 -11.16
N GLY A 156 12.57 10.35 -10.37
CA GLY A 156 12.02 11.67 -10.65
C GLY A 156 10.90 11.72 -11.70
N THR A 157 10.56 10.58 -12.31
CA THR A 157 9.50 10.47 -13.32
C THR A 157 8.22 9.95 -12.70
N ASN A 158 7.06 10.52 -13.06
CA ASN A 158 5.77 10.06 -12.57
C ASN A 158 5.45 8.65 -13.11
N ILE A 159 4.93 7.80 -12.23
CA ILE A 159 4.38 6.50 -12.62
C ILE A 159 2.91 6.66 -12.98
N GLU A 160 2.48 6.00 -14.06
CA GLU A 160 1.06 5.90 -14.39
C GLU A 160 0.33 5.13 -13.30
N LEU A 161 -0.75 5.72 -12.79
CA LEU A 161 -1.46 5.23 -11.63
C LEU A 161 -2.95 5.13 -11.93
N GLU A 162 -3.52 3.95 -11.66
CA GLU A 162 -4.94 3.68 -11.81
C GLU A 162 -5.50 3.24 -10.45
N ILE A 163 -6.53 3.94 -9.96
CA ILE A 163 -7.14 3.66 -8.66
C ILE A 163 -8.56 3.16 -8.85
N ASN A 164 -8.83 2.04 -8.19
CA ASN A 164 -9.99 1.22 -8.38
C ASN A 164 -10.60 0.92 -7.00
N THR A 165 -11.90 1.11 -6.84
CA THR A 165 -12.61 0.87 -5.57
C THR A 165 -13.77 -0.10 -5.76
N ILE A 166 -13.91 -1.10 -4.88
CA ILE A 166 -14.98 -2.12 -5.04
C ILE A 166 -16.33 -1.68 -4.49
N LYS A 167 -16.33 -0.78 -3.52
CA LYS A 167 -17.58 -0.28 -2.96
C LYS A 167 -18.02 0.88 -3.83
N SER A 168 -19.33 1.07 -4.00
CA SER A 168 -19.94 2.30 -4.53
C SER A 168 -19.73 3.52 -3.62
N LEU A 169 -18.66 3.50 -2.82
CA LEU A 169 -18.23 4.57 -1.97
C LEU A 169 -17.37 5.52 -2.78
N THR A 170 -17.65 6.80 -2.59
CA THR A 170 -16.75 7.88 -2.97
C THR A 170 -15.40 7.73 -2.25
N LEU A 171 -14.38 8.36 -2.81
CA LEU A 171 -13.05 8.40 -2.22
C LEU A 171 -13.04 8.95 -0.79
N ASN A 172 -13.88 9.93 -0.49
CA ASN A 172 -14.03 10.51 0.84
C ASN A 172 -14.59 9.49 1.85
N GLU A 173 -15.58 8.70 1.44
CA GLU A 173 -16.13 7.64 2.29
C GLU A 173 -15.10 6.54 2.57
N ILE A 174 -14.26 6.21 1.58
CA ILE A 174 -13.14 5.28 1.76
C ILE A 174 -12.12 5.83 2.77
N LEU A 175 -11.75 7.10 2.65
CA LEU A 175 -10.84 7.76 3.59
C LEU A 175 -11.42 7.76 5.01
N ASN A 176 -12.72 8.04 5.15
CA ASN A 176 -13.42 7.99 6.44
C ASN A 176 -13.42 6.57 7.04
N GLU A 177 -13.64 5.52 6.23
CA GLU A 177 -13.54 4.14 6.71
C GLU A 177 -12.11 3.80 7.15
N VAL A 178 -11.09 4.20 6.38
CA VAL A 178 -9.68 4.02 6.76
C VAL A 178 -9.39 4.70 8.10
N GLN A 179 -9.87 5.93 8.31
CA GLN A 179 -9.72 6.66 9.56
C GLN A 179 -10.43 5.94 10.73
N TYR A 180 -11.64 5.43 10.51
CA TYR A 180 -12.38 4.66 11.51
C TYR A 180 -11.59 3.40 11.94
N PHE A 181 -11.10 2.61 10.99
CA PHE A 181 -10.31 1.41 11.29
C PHE A 181 -8.96 1.74 11.93
N GLN A 182 -8.31 2.82 11.54
CA GLN A 182 -7.12 3.32 12.22
C GLN A 182 -7.41 3.63 13.70
N GLY A 183 -8.53 4.28 14.00
CA GLY A 183 -8.97 4.54 15.37
C GLY A 183 -9.22 3.24 16.15
N LYS A 184 -9.95 2.30 15.55
CA LYS A 184 -10.26 0.99 16.14
C LYS A 184 -9.00 0.19 16.51
N PHE A 185 -7.96 0.26 15.68
CA PHE A 185 -6.70 -0.47 15.89
C PHE A 185 -5.56 0.38 16.46
N LYS A 186 -5.83 1.59 16.96
CA LYS A 186 -4.80 2.54 17.43
C LYS A 186 -3.82 1.93 18.43
N TRP A 187 -4.32 1.12 19.38
CA TRP A 187 -3.49 0.44 20.36
C TRP A 187 -2.56 -0.62 19.73
N ALA A 188 -3.04 -1.35 18.72
CA ALA A 188 -2.22 -2.32 18.01
C ALA A 188 -1.07 -1.62 17.25
N TYR A 189 -1.33 -0.46 16.64
CA TYR A 189 -0.27 0.36 16.04
C TYR A 189 0.75 0.83 17.08
N LEU A 190 0.29 1.37 18.22
CA LEU A 190 1.18 1.83 19.30
C LEU A 190 2.08 0.70 19.82
N ILE A 191 1.49 -0.47 20.10
CA ILE A 191 2.23 -1.64 20.59
C ILE A 191 3.22 -2.12 19.52
N SER A 192 2.81 -2.16 18.26
CA SER A 192 3.67 -2.52 17.13
C SER A 192 4.87 -1.59 17.02
N ASP A 193 4.66 -0.28 17.18
CA ASP A 193 5.71 0.73 17.13
C ASP A 193 6.71 0.56 18.27
N LEU A 194 6.21 0.42 19.51
CA LEU A 194 7.05 0.22 20.67
C LEU A 194 7.86 -1.08 20.55
N TYR A 195 7.22 -2.17 20.14
CA TYR A 195 7.89 -3.45 19.93
C TYR A 195 8.95 -3.37 18.83
N TYR A 196 8.67 -2.67 17.74
CA TYR A 196 9.63 -2.43 16.67
C TYR A 196 10.86 -1.64 17.16
N LEU A 197 10.65 -0.59 17.97
CA LEU A 197 11.73 0.18 18.58
C LEU A 197 12.59 -0.65 19.54
N ILE A 198 11.96 -1.48 20.38
CA ILE A 198 12.68 -2.39 21.28
C ILE A 198 13.51 -3.39 20.47
N LEU A 199 12.89 -4.03 19.48
CA LEU A 199 13.55 -5.00 18.62
C LEU A 199 14.76 -4.41 17.89
N THR A 200 14.61 -3.22 17.31
CA THR A 200 15.70 -2.54 16.59
C THR A 200 16.83 -2.09 17.53
N LYS A 201 16.53 -1.74 18.79
CA LYS A 201 17.54 -1.41 19.80
C LYS A 201 18.29 -2.63 20.35
N LEU A 202 17.59 -3.73 20.61
CA LEU A 202 18.18 -4.94 21.20
C LEU A 202 18.95 -5.80 20.20
N ASN A 203 18.65 -5.66 18.90
CA ASN A 203 19.26 -6.44 17.84
C ASN A 203 19.76 -5.53 16.70
N PRO A 204 20.70 -4.60 16.96
CA PRO A 204 21.18 -3.67 15.92
C PRO A 204 21.85 -4.39 14.73
N ASN A 205 22.46 -5.57 14.97
CA ASN A 205 23.18 -6.36 13.96
C ASN A 205 22.32 -7.42 13.25
N LYS A 206 21.21 -7.86 13.85
CA LYS A 206 20.17 -8.56 13.10
C LYS A 206 19.36 -7.46 12.44
N LYS A 207 19.66 -7.17 11.18
CA LYS A 207 18.86 -6.32 10.28
C LYS A 207 17.38 -6.76 10.30
N ILE A 208 16.64 -6.38 11.34
CA ILE A 208 15.25 -5.97 11.27
C ILE A 208 15.40 -4.69 10.48
N SER A 209 15.34 -4.86 9.17
CA SER A 209 15.71 -3.85 8.23
C SER A 209 14.88 -2.61 8.53
N ARG A 210 15.48 -1.63 9.21
CA ARG A 210 15.56 -0.33 8.56
C ARG A 210 16.13 -0.64 7.19
N LEU A 211 15.24 -0.84 6.23
CA LEU A 211 15.63 -0.83 4.84
C LEU A 211 16.19 0.58 4.66
N SER A 212 17.51 0.61 4.51
CA SER A 212 18.40 1.78 4.64
C SER A 212 17.88 3.01 3.92
#